data_AF-A0A4P8Y052-F1
#
_entry.id   AF-A0A4P8Y052-F1
#
_cell.length_a   1.000
_cell.length_b   1.000
_cell.length_c   1.000
_cell.angle_alpha   90.00
_cell.angle_beta   90.00
_cell.angle_gamma   90.00
#
_symmetry.space_group_name_H-M   'P 1'
#
loop_
_entity.id
_entity.type
_entity.pdbx_description
1 polymer ?
#
loop_
_entity_poly.entity_id
_entity_poly.type
_entity_poly.pdbx_seq_one_letter_code
_entity_poly.pdbx_strand_id
1 'polypeptide(L)'
;MDTINMINYSIMLLLFICYAYQFLYIPISLFVHKKSRRIKENNSYGILIATRNEENVIGNLIDSLKNQNYPSELISIYVVADNCTDNTSSVAKEHGAIVYERDNTSKIGKGYALNFLLNKSKKKVQCRMPLLFLITII
;
A
#
# COMPACT_ATOMS: atom_id res chain seq x y z
N MET A 1 11.68 47.73 -38.95
CA MET A 1 12.19 47.41 -37.60
C MET A 1 11.06 47.14 -36.62
N ASP A 2 9.94 47.87 -36.72
CA ASP A 2 8.82 47.75 -35.78
C ASP A 2 8.06 46.42 -35.84
N THR A 3 7.95 45.81 -37.02
CA THR A 3 7.30 44.49 -37.19
C THR A 3 8.05 43.36 -36.47
N ILE A 4 9.39 43.37 -36.52
CA ILE A 4 10.23 42.39 -35.82
C ILE A 4 10.10 42.58 -34.30
N ASN A 5 10.09 43.82 -33.83
CA ASN A 5 9.90 44.13 -32.42
C ASN A 5 8.51 43.66 -31.93
N MET A 6 7.46 43.91 -32.70
CA MET A 6 6.09 43.48 -32.36
C MET A 6 5.95 41.95 -32.26
N ILE A 7 6.62 41.22 -33.15
CA ILE A 7 6.67 39.74 -33.09
C ILE A 7 7.41 39.28 -31.83
N ASN A 8 8.57 39.85 -31.53
CA ASN A 8 9.35 39.50 -30.34
C ASN A 8 8.57 39.76 -29.04
N TYR A 9 7.86 40.89 -28.92
CA TYR A 9 7.03 41.16 -27.74
C TYR A 9 5.87 40.17 -27.60
N SER A 10 5.27 39.75 -28.71
CA SER A 10 4.19 38.75 -28.68
C SER A 10 4.70 37.38 -28.19
N ILE A 11 5.88 36.97 -28.64
CA ILE A 11 6.53 35.72 -28.20
C ILE A 11 6.90 35.80 -26.70
N MET A 12 7.49 36.92 -26.27
CA MET A 12 7.85 37.13 -24.87
C MET A 12 6.63 37.10 -23.95
N LEU A 13 5.52 37.73 -24.36
CA LEU A 13 4.27 37.72 -23.59
C LEU A 13 3.70 36.31 -23.45
N LEU A 14 3.67 35.54 -24.54
CA LEU A 14 3.20 34.16 -24.54
C LEU A 14 4.06 33.28 -23.61
N LEU A 15 5.39 33.36 -23.73
CA LEU A 15 6.30 32.62 -22.87
C LEU A 15 6.16 33.02 -21.40
N PHE A 16 6.01 34.32 -21.13
CA PHE A 16 5.82 34.82 -19.77
C PHE A 16 4.56 34.23 -19.12
N ILE A 17 3.44 34.15 -19.84
CA ILE A 17 2.19 33.56 -19.33
C ILE A 17 2.40 32.06 -19.02
N CYS A 18 3.06 31.32 -19.90
CA CYS A 18 3.35 29.90 -19.69
C CYS A 18 4.25 29.64 -18.47
N TYR A 19 5.31 30.45 -18.29
CA TYR A 19 6.21 30.33 -17.15
C TYR A 19 5.58 30.83 -15.84
N ALA A 20 4.74 31.86 -15.90
CA ALA A 20 3.99 32.34 -14.73
C ALA A 20 3.06 31.23 -14.19
N TYR A 21 2.41 30.46 -15.07
CA TYR A 21 1.59 29.32 -14.65
C TYR A 21 2.41 28.25 -13.91
N GLN A 22 3.62 27.92 -14.40
CA GLN A 22 4.51 26.98 -13.70
C GLN A 22 4.97 27.52 -12.34
N PHE A 23 5.26 28.81 -12.25
CA PHE A 23 5.71 29.44 -11.01
C PHE A 23 4.63 29.45 -9.92
N LEU A 24 3.34 29.47 -10.29
CA LEU A 24 2.22 29.35 -9.35
C LEU A 24 2.10 27.95 -8.72
N TYR A 25 2.53 26.88 -9.41
CA TYR A 25 2.47 25.51 -8.85
C TYR A 25 3.48 25.27 -7.73
N ILE A 26 4.63 25.95 -7.75
CA ILE A 26 5.71 25.79 -6.76
C ILE A 26 5.26 26.18 -5.34
N PRO A 27 4.68 27.37 -5.08
CA PRO A 27 4.23 27.73 -3.75
C PRO A 27 3.05 26.86 -3.30
N ILE A 28 2.12 26.50 -4.21
CA ILE A 28 1.01 25.60 -3.86
C ILE A 28 1.55 24.24 -3.40
N SER A 29 2.55 23.69 -4.09
CA SER A 29 3.19 22.43 -3.70
C SER A 29 3.92 22.50 -2.35
N LEU A 30 4.55 23.63 -2.03
CA LEU A 30 5.25 23.86 -0.77
C LEU A 30 4.31 24.13 0.41
N PHE A 31 3.19 24.81 0.18
CA PHE A 31 2.20 25.12 1.22
C PHE A 31 1.23 23.97 1.49
N VAL A 32 1.11 23.01 0.57
CA VAL A 32 0.50 21.70 0.87
C VAL A 32 1.54 20.85 1.63
N HIS A 33 1.88 21.29 2.83
CA HIS A 33 2.70 20.50 3.73
C HIS A 33 2.00 19.18 4.03
N LYS A 34 2.67 18.06 3.73
CA LYS A 34 2.26 16.72 4.17
C LYS A 34 2.04 16.76 5.67
N LYS A 35 0.88 16.25 6.13
CA LYS A 35 0.58 15.96 7.53
C LYS A 35 1.83 15.35 8.15
N SER A 36 2.50 16.09 9.04
CA SER A 36 3.62 15.57 9.81
C SER A 36 3.07 14.38 10.59
N ARG A 37 3.40 13.17 10.13
CA ARG A 37 3.20 11.96 10.93
C ARG A 37 4.12 12.17 12.11
N ARG A 38 3.55 12.52 13.26
CA ARG A 38 4.23 12.41 14.56
C ARG A 38 4.97 11.08 14.54
N ILE A 39 6.29 11.15 14.68
CA ILE A 39 7.14 9.98 14.83
C ILE A 39 6.71 9.37 16.16
N LYS A 40 5.74 8.46 16.11
CA LYS A 40 5.46 7.57 17.22
C LYS A 40 6.61 6.57 17.16
N GLU A 41 7.37 6.45 18.25
CA GLU A 41 8.61 5.65 18.29
C GLU A 41 8.41 4.25 17.68
N ASN A 42 7.20 3.69 17.81
CA ASN A 42 6.79 2.51 17.06
C ASN A 42 5.51 2.75 16.22
N ASN A 43 5.58 2.44 14.93
CA ASN A 43 4.47 2.42 13.99
C ASN A 43 3.75 1.07 14.01
N SER A 44 2.42 1.06 14.05
CA SER A 44 1.69 -0.19 13.86
C SER A 44 1.78 -0.65 12.40
N TYR A 45 2.19 -1.88 12.14
CA TYR A 45 2.32 -2.47 10.80
C TYR A 45 1.25 -3.54 10.53
N GLY A 46 0.53 -3.40 9.43
CA GLY A 46 -0.38 -4.43 8.94
C GLY A 46 0.30 -5.21 7.81
N ILE A 47 0.53 -6.50 8.01
CA ILE A 47 1.12 -7.41 7.01
C ILE A 47 -0.01 -8.11 6.28
N LEU A 48 0.00 -8.05 4.95
CA LEU A 48 -0.98 -8.68 4.10
C LEU A 48 -0.31 -9.80 3.31
N ILE A 49 -0.80 -11.01 3.47
CA ILE A 49 -0.23 -12.22 2.88
C ILE A 49 -1.31 -12.84 2.00
N ALA A 50 -1.02 -13.06 0.73
CA ALA A 50 -1.89 -13.83 -0.16
C ALA A 50 -1.26 -15.21 -0.35
N THR A 51 -1.99 -16.26 -0.01
CA THR A 51 -1.51 -17.64 0.00
C THR A 51 -2.41 -18.53 -0.85
N ARG A 52 -1.81 -19.54 -1.48
CA ARG A 52 -2.54 -20.56 -2.23
C ARG A 52 -1.83 -21.91 -2.14
N ASN A 53 -2.42 -22.88 -1.46
CA ASN A 53 -1.86 -24.21 -1.27
C ASN A 53 -0.45 -24.22 -0.63
N GLU A 54 -0.26 -23.41 0.42
CA GLU A 54 1.03 -23.16 1.09
C GLU A 54 1.01 -23.59 2.56
N GLU A 55 0.29 -24.67 2.91
CA GLU A 55 0.12 -25.14 4.30
C GLU A 55 1.45 -25.43 5.02
N ASN A 56 2.47 -25.88 4.29
CA ASN A 56 3.77 -26.26 4.87
C ASN A 56 4.66 -25.06 5.22
N VAL A 57 4.44 -23.90 4.58
CA VAL A 57 5.32 -22.73 4.70
C VAL A 57 4.67 -21.60 5.49
N ILE A 58 3.34 -21.48 5.44
CA ILE A 58 2.61 -20.36 6.02
C ILE A 58 2.79 -20.25 7.55
N GLY A 59 2.85 -21.37 8.26
CA GLY A 59 3.08 -21.38 9.72
C GLY A 59 4.44 -20.79 10.08
N ASN A 60 5.51 -21.30 9.45
CA ASN A 60 6.87 -20.80 9.65
C ASN A 60 7.02 -19.31 9.28
N LEU A 61 6.32 -18.85 8.23
CA LEU A 61 6.30 -17.43 7.88
C LEU A 61 5.69 -16.59 9.01
N ILE A 62 4.53 -16.99 9.52
CA ILE A 62 3.83 -16.25 10.58
C ILE A 62 4.68 -16.20 11.86
N ASP A 63 5.31 -17.33 12.23
CA ASP A 63 6.18 -17.39 13.41
C ASP A 63 7.42 -16.52 13.24
N SER A 64 8.05 -16.55 12.06
CA SER A 64 9.18 -15.68 11.74
C SER A 64 8.81 -14.20 11.83
N LEU A 65 7.62 -13.82 11.35
CA LEU A 65 7.11 -12.45 11.45
C LEU A 65 6.86 -12.00 12.89
N LYS A 66 6.41 -12.92 13.76
CA LYS A 66 6.22 -12.64 15.19
C LYS A 66 7.53 -12.55 15.97
N ASN A 67 8.54 -13.31 15.54
CA ASN A 67 9.88 -13.35 16.15
C ASN A 67 10.83 -12.25 15.66
N GLN A 68 10.34 -11.29 14.88
CA GLN A 68 11.13 -10.11 14.50
C GLN A 68 11.47 -9.27 15.73
N ASN A 69 12.56 -8.50 15.65
CA ASN A 69 12.98 -7.58 16.72
C ASN A 69 12.09 -6.31 16.73
N TYR A 70 10.78 -6.51 16.84
CA TYR A 70 9.72 -5.52 16.81
C TYR A 70 8.55 -5.96 17.69
N PRO A 71 7.90 -5.08 18.47
CA PRO A 71 6.81 -5.48 19.35
C PRO A 71 5.65 -6.13 18.56
N SER A 72 5.34 -7.38 18.88
CA SER A 72 4.33 -8.17 18.16
C SER A 72 2.92 -7.57 18.26
N GLU A 73 2.63 -6.83 19.34
CA GLU A 73 1.38 -6.09 19.55
C GLU A 73 1.13 -4.97 18.53
N LEU A 74 2.20 -4.52 17.86
CA LEU A 74 2.15 -3.52 16.81
C LEU A 74 2.12 -4.14 15.41
N ILE A 75 2.17 -5.47 15.30
CA ILE A 75 2.09 -6.21 14.04
C ILE A 75 0.74 -6.92 13.95
N SER A 76 -0.04 -6.60 12.93
CA SER A 76 -1.27 -7.32 12.59
C SER A 76 -1.07 -8.11 11.32
N ILE A 77 -1.17 -9.44 11.39
CA ILE A 77 -0.99 -10.33 10.22
C ILE A 77 -2.36 -10.70 9.66
N TYR A 78 -2.56 -10.40 8.38
CA TYR A 78 -3.76 -10.75 7.64
C TYR A 78 -3.40 -11.66 6.47
N VAL A 79 -4.06 -12.82 6.38
CA VAL A 79 -3.84 -13.82 5.33
C VAL A 79 -5.10 -13.94 4.49
N VAL A 80 -4.96 -13.98 3.16
CA VAL A 80 -6.03 -14.40 2.24
C VAL A 80 -5.67 -15.75 1.64
N ALA A 81 -6.49 -16.75 1.93
CA ALA A 81 -6.40 -18.07 1.31
C ALA A 81 -7.24 -18.04 0.02
N ASP A 82 -6.56 -17.95 -1.14
CA ASP A 82 -7.22 -17.78 -2.45
C ASP A 82 -7.31 -19.10 -3.22
N ASN A 83 -8.52 -19.67 -3.31
CA ASN A 83 -8.81 -20.96 -3.94
C ASN A 83 -7.88 -22.08 -3.43
N CYS A 84 -7.75 -22.18 -2.09
CA CYS A 84 -6.96 -23.23 -1.45
C CYS A 84 -7.79 -24.51 -1.35
N THR A 85 -7.15 -25.64 -1.62
CA THR A 85 -7.76 -26.97 -1.47
C THR A 85 -7.15 -27.77 -0.31
N ASP A 86 -6.17 -27.17 0.36
CA ASP A 86 -5.40 -27.75 1.46
C ASP A 86 -5.77 -27.09 2.82
N ASN A 87 -5.00 -27.36 3.87
CA ASN A 87 -5.24 -26.81 5.20
C ASN A 87 -4.58 -25.44 5.42
N THR A 88 -4.18 -24.72 4.36
CA THR A 88 -3.50 -23.40 4.47
C THR A 88 -4.25 -22.44 5.39
N SER A 89 -5.58 -22.38 5.28
CA SER A 89 -6.39 -21.46 6.09
C SER A 89 -6.41 -21.83 7.57
N SER A 90 -6.44 -23.14 7.88
CA SER A 90 -6.42 -23.66 9.24
C SER A 90 -5.06 -23.43 9.89
N VAL A 91 -3.97 -23.79 9.22
CA VAL A 91 -2.60 -23.57 9.71
C VAL A 91 -2.37 -22.08 10.00
N ALA A 92 -2.77 -21.20 9.09
CA ALA A 92 -2.61 -19.76 9.31
C ALA A 92 -3.42 -19.23 10.52
N LYS A 93 -4.61 -19.78 10.79
CA LYS A 93 -5.42 -19.43 11.99
C LYS A 93 -4.76 -19.95 13.27
N GLU A 94 -4.23 -21.17 13.27
CA GLU A 94 -3.56 -21.78 14.42
C GLU A 94 -2.31 -20.98 14.84
N HIS A 95 -1.55 -20.50 13.86
CA HIS A 95 -0.42 -19.60 14.10
C HIS A 95 -0.85 -18.16 14.46
N GLY A 96 -2.14 -17.88 14.64
CA GLY A 96 -2.66 -16.62 15.16
C GLY A 96 -2.72 -15.47 14.15
N ALA A 97 -2.82 -15.76 12.86
CA ALA A 97 -3.12 -14.76 11.83
C ALA A 97 -4.63 -14.59 11.61
N ILE A 98 -5.03 -13.41 11.10
CA ILE A 98 -6.42 -13.16 10.71
C ILE A 98 -6.61 -13.63 9.28
N VAL A 99 -7.31 -14.74 9.10
CA VAL A 99 -7.46 -15.40 7.79
C VAL A 99 -8.79 -15.06 7.14
N TYR A 100 -8.74 -14.75 5.84
CA TYR A 100 -9.89 -14.57 4.97
C TYR A 100 -9.84 -15.59 3.83
N GLU A 101 -10.81 -16.48 3.78
CA GLU A 101 -10.95 -17.43 2.68
C GLU A 101 -11.66 -16.77 1.49
N ARG A 102 -11.21 -17.13 0.30
CA ARG A 102 -11.74 -16.62 -0.96
C ARG A 102 -11.72 -17.74 -1.99
N ASP A 103 -12.91 -18.11 -2.46
CA ASP A 103 -13.07 -19.00 -3.60
C ASP A 103 -13.65 -18.21 -4.77
N ASN A 104 -12.80 -17.88 -5.73
CA ASN A 104 -13.19 -17.15 -6.93
C ASN A 104 -12.36 -17.60 -8.13
N THR A 105 -13.03 -18.31 -9.03
CA THR A 105 -12.45 -18.86 -10.26
C THR A 105 -12.45 -17.88 -11.44
N SER A 106 -13.14 -16.74 -11.33
CA SER A 106 -13.21 -15.74 -12.42
C SER A 106 -12.19 -14.61 -12.29
N LYS A 107 -11.82 -14.23 -11.05
CA LYS A 107 -10.86 -13.14 -10.77
C LYS A 107 -9.59 -13.68 -10.14
N ILE A 108 -8.88 -14.54 -10.85
CA ILE A 108 -7.68 -15.21 -10.33
C ILE A 108 -6.50 -14.24 -10.30
N GLY A 109 -5.70 -14.28 -9.23
CA GLY A 109 -4.43 -13.58 -9.16
C GLY A 109 -4.25 -12.76 -7.88
N LYS A 110 -2.98 -12.54 -7.53
CA LYS A 110 -2.54 -11.89 -6.28
C LYS A 110 -3.13 -10.50 -6.09
N GLY A 111 -3.22 -9.70 -7.16
CA GLY A 111 -3.83 -8.38 -7.12
C GLY A 111 -5.30 -8.41 -6.68
N TYR A 112 -6.07 -9.40 -7.14
CA TYR A 112 -7.47 -9.57 -6.74
C TYR A 112 -7.60 -10.07 -5.30
N ALA A 113 -6.74 -11.01 -4.89
CA ALA A 113 -6.70 -11.51 -3.53
C ALA A 113 -6.32 -10.40 -2.53
N LEU A 114 -5.31 -9.59 -2.84
CA LEU A 114 -4.90 -8.45 -2.02
C LEU A 114 -5.95 -7.35 -2.00
N ASN A 115 -6.59 -7.04 -3.12
CA ASN A 115 -7.67 -6.05 -3.15
C ASN A 115 -8.88 -6.54 -2.32
N PHE A 116 -9.20 -7.83 -2.39
CA PHE A 116 -10.21 -8.43 -1.52
C PHE A 116 -9.84 -8.27 -0.05
N LEU A 117 -8.60 -8.61 0.32
CA LEU A 117 -8.13 -8.49 1.69
C LEU A 117 -8.09 -7.03 2.17
N LEU A 118 -7.65 -6.09 1.33
CA LEU A 118 -7.68 -4.64 1.60
C LEU A 118 -9.11 -4.14 1.82
N ASN A 119 -10.08 -4.57 1.02
CA ASN A 119 -11.47 -4.15 1.20
C ASN A 119 -12.11 -4.76 2.45
N LYS A 120 -11.71 -5.98 2.84
CA LYS A 120 -12.12 -6.60 4.10
C LYS A 120 -11.46 -5.94 5.31
N SER A 121 -10.18 -5.59 5.21
CA SER A 121 -9.38 -5.03 6.29
C SER A 121 -9.61 -3.52 6.50
N LYS A 122 -10.08 -2.77 5.48
CA LYS A 122 -10.45 -1.34 5.59
C LYS A 122 -11.39 -1.01 6.75
N LYS A 123 -12.27 -1.93 7.18
CA LYS A 123 -13.15 -1.72 8.35
C LYS A 123 -12.43 -1.72 9.70
N LYS A 124 -11.21 -2.27 9.79
CA LYS A 124 -10.38 -2.30 11.01
C LYS A 124 -9.07 -1.51 10.90
N VAL A 125 -8.55 -1.30 9.67
CA VAL A 125 -7.21 -0.77 9.39
C VAL A 125 -7.21 0.76 9.11
N GLN A 126 -8.38 1.41 9.05
CA GLN A 126 -8.50 2.84 8.70
C GLN A 126 -7.79 3.79 9.70
N CYS A 127 -7.44 3.32 10.89
CA CYS A 127 -6.61 4.09 11.80
C CYS A 127 -5.17 3.55 11.81
N ARG A 128 -4.28 4.25 11.10
CA ARG A 128 -2.91 4.54 11.59
C ARG A 128 -1.79 3.53 11.30
N MET A 129 -1.85 2.72 10.24
CA MET A 129 -0.73 1.82 9.86
C MET A 129 -0.06 2.22 8.54
N PRO A 130 1.27 2.44 8.47
CA PRO A 130 2.01 2.32 7.22
C PRO A 130 1.97 0.86 6.76
N LEU A 131 1.31 0.60 5.64
CA LEU A 131 1.28 -0.69 4.97
C LEU A 131 2.71 -1.04 4.56
N LEU A 132 3.38 -1.94 5.28
CA LEU A 132 4.74 -2.34 5.00
C LEU A 132 4.77 -3.87 4.92
N PHE A 133 5.25 -4.35 3.77
CA PHE A 133 5.50 -5.74 3.40
C PHE A 133 4.34 -6.54 2.80
N LEU A 134 4.37 -6.61 1.46
CA LEU A 134 3.73 -7.62 0.63
C LEU A 134 4.68 -8.84 0.61
N ILE A 135 4.54 -9.77 1.55
CA ILE A 135 5.32 -11.02 1.48
C ILE A 135 4.50 -11.99 0.66
N THR A 136 5.02 -12.26 -0.53
CA THR A 136 4.44 -13.23 -1.45
C THR A 136 5.23 -14.52 -1.28
N ILE A 137 4.57 -15.55 -0.77
CA ILE A 137 5.04 -16.93 -0.96
C ILE A 137 4.35 -17.41 -2.24
N ILE A 138 5.15 -17.83 -3.21
CA ILE A 138 4.71 -18.44 -4.48
C ILE A 138 4.72 -19.93 -4.26
#